data_AF-A0A5E4V4M7-F1
#
_entry.id   AF-A0A5E4V4M7-F1
#
_cell.length_a   1.000
_cell.length_b   1.000
_cell.length_c   1.000
_cell.angle_alpha   90.00
_cell.angle_beta   90.00
_cell.angle_gamma   90.00
#
_symmetry.space_group_name_H-M   'P 1'
#
loop_
_entity.id
_entity.type
_entity.pdbx_description
1 polymer ?
#
loop_
_entity_poly.entity_id
_entity_poly.type
_entity_poly.pdbx_seq_one_letter_code
_entity_poly.pdbx_strand_id
1 'polypeptide(L)'
;MIEARHLPPDDETKARMREHGDHEVVRLCDITSRMVALAAIGGQGSIASLDDKFIYAFFEEMEDLSKEAYDLAGLVAEHRFREAVDHVQD
;
A
#
# COMPACT_ATOMS: atom_id res chain seq x y z
N MET A 1 28.54 23.30 -15.11
CA MET A 1 28.52 21.85 -14.89
C MET A 1 27.94 21.63 -13.51
N ILE A 2 26.76 21.02 -13.43
CA ILE A 2 26.15 20.69 -12.14
C ILE A 2 26.75 19.33 -11.76
N GLU A 3 27.68 19.34 -10.80
CA GLU A 3 28.17 18.10 -10.20
C GLU A 3 26.97 17.38 -9.57
N ALA A 4 26.67 16.18 -10.07
CA ALA A 4 25.76 15.27 -9.40
C ALA A 4 26.38 14.95 -8.03
N ARG A 5 25.89 15.59 -6.97
CA ARG A 5 26.23 15.26 -5.58
C ARG A 5 25.96 13.78 -5.38
N HIS A 6 27.00 12.97 -5.48
CA HIS A 6 26.95 11.57 -5.08
C HIS A 6 26.88 11.57 -3.56
N LEU A 7 25.73 11.16 -3.02
CA LEU A 7 25.61 10.85 -1.61
C LEU A 7 26.56 9.67 -1.30
N PRO A 8 27.15 9.62 -0.09
CA PRO A 8 27.86 8.45 0.38
C PRO A 8 27.01 7.17 0.17
N PRO A 9 27.61 6.00 -0.09
CA PRO A 9 26.88 4.77 -0.43
C PRO A 9 25.79 4.37 0.59
N ASP A 10 26.03 4.69 1.87
CA ASP A 10 25.10 4.47 2.97
C ASP A 10 23.87 5.38 2.89
N ASP A 11 24.06 6.66 2.53
CA ASP A 11 22.99 7.63 2.40
C ASP A 11 22.15 7.39 1.13
N GLU A 12 22.76 6.91 0.05
CA GLU A 12 22.03 6.51 -1.15
C GLU A 12 21.14 5.28 -0.87
N THR A 13 21.64 4.33 -0.08
CA THR A 13 20.86 3.16 0.33
C THR A 13 19.69 3.56 1.23
N LYS A 14 19.93 4.40 2.24
CA LYS A 14 18.87 4.95 3.11
C LYS A 14 17.83 5.75 2.33
N ALA A 15 18.25 6.58 1.37
CA ALA A 15 17.33 7.36 0.54
C ALA A 15 16.43 6.48 -0.34
N ARG A 16 16.99 5.43 -0.95
CA ARG A 16 16.22 4.47 -1.76
C ARG A 16 15.25 3.64 -0.92
N MET A 17 15.65 3.26 0.30
CA MET A 17 14.75 2.56 1.23
C MET A 17 13.56 3.45 1.59
N ARG A 18 13.81 4.71 1.95
CA ARG A 18 12.77 5.69 2.24
C ARG A 18 11.80 5.91 1.08
N GLU A 19 12.32 6.07 -0.14
CA GLU A 19 11.50 6.20 -1.36
C GLU A 19 10.63 4.96 -1.60
N HIS A 20 11.15 3.76 -1.32
CA HIS A 20 10.39 2.51 -1.41
C HIS A 20 9.26 2.46 -0.37
N GLY A 21 9.55 2.80 0.89
CA GLY A 21 8.54 2.86 1.95
C GLY A 21 7.43 3.88 1.67
N ASP A 22 7.78 5.05 1.13
CA ASP A 22 6.81 6.06 0.71
C ASP A 22 5.92 5.55 -0.44
N HIS A 23 6.50 4.82 -1.40
CA HIS A 23 5.75 4.21 -2.50
C HIS A 23 4.77 3.12 -2.00
N GLU A 24 5.18 2.29 -1.05
CA GLU A 24 4.33 1.26 -0.44
C GLU A 24 3.16 1.86 0.35
N VAL A 25 3.39 2.98 1.06
CA VAL A 25 2.33 3.73 1.75
C VAL A 25 1.31 4.29 0.77
N VAL A 26 1.77 4.89 -0.34
CA VAL A 26 0.86 5.41 -1.38
C VAL A 26 0.03 4.29 -2.00
N ARG A 27 0.65 3.14 -2.28
CA ARG A 27 -0.05 1.97 -2.83
C ARG A 27 -1.08 1.40 -1.85
N LEU A 28 -0.77 1.36 -0.55
CA LEU A 28 -1.72 0.95 0.48
C LEU A 28 -2.93 1.91 0.55
N CYS A 29 -2.70 3.22 0.44
CA CYS A 29 -3.77 4.21 0.37
C CYS A 29 -4.66 4.03 -0.88
N ASP A 30 -4.08 3.68 -2.03
CA ASP A 30 -4.84 3.41 -3.26
C ASP A 30 -5.76 2.18 -3.10
N ILE A 31 -5.22 1.06 -2.63
CA ILE A 31 -5.99 -0.19 -2.46
C ILE A 31 -7.12 0.00 -1.46
N THR A 32 -6.83 0.62 -0.30
CA THR A 32 -7.86 0.89 0.71
C THR A 32 -8.94 1.84 0.17
N SER A 33 -8.60 2.81 -0.68
CA SER A 33 -9.57 3.68 -1.34
C SER A 33 -10.46 2.91 -2.32
N ARG A 34 -9.90 1.97 -3.10
CA ARG A 34 -10.66 1.08 -4.00
C ARG A 34 -11.64 0.20 -3.21
N MET A 35 -11.20 -0.37 -2.09
CA MET A 35 -12.06 -1.16 -1.21
C MET A 35 -13.22 -0.33 -0.65
N VAL A 36 -12.98 0.92 -0.22
CA VAL A 36 -14.03 1.83 0.26
C VAL A 36 -15.03 2.13 -0.86
N ALA A 37 -14.57 2.36 -2.10
CA ALA A 37 -15.44 2.59 -3.23
C ALA A 37 -16.33 1.36 -3.54
N LEU A 38 -15.74 0.16 -3.55
CA LEU A 38 -16.47 -1.10 -3.73
C LEU A 38 -17.51 -1.31 -2.62
N ALA A 39 -17.13 -1.09 -1.36
CA ALA A 39 -18.03 -1.20 -0.23
C ALA A 39 -19.21 -0.20 -0.31
N ALA A 40 -18.95 1.04 -0.76
CA ALA A 40 -19.99 2.05 -0.97
C ALA A 40 -20.98 1.63 -2.06
N ILE A 41 -20.49 1.09 -3.19
CA ILE A 41 -21.33 0.54 -4.26
C ILE A 41 -22.18 -0.62 -3.75
N GLY A 42 -21.60 -1.50 -2.93
CA GLY A 42 -22.32 -2.62 -2.32
C GLY A 42 -23.38 -2.22 -1.30
N GLY A 43 -23.06 -1.27 -0.43
CA GLY A 43 -23.96 -0.76 0.60
C GLY A 43 -25.19 -0.05 0.05
N GLN A 44 -25.12 0.46 -1.18
CA GLN A 44 -26.28 1.07 -1.88
C GLN A 44 -27.28 0.02 -2.40
N GLY A 45 -27.07 -1.28 -2.15
CA GLY A 45 -27.96 -2.35 -2.59
C GLY A 45 -27.80 -2.72 -4.07
N SER A 46 -26.83 -2.12 -4.77
CA SER A 46 -26.60 -2.34 -6.20
C SER A 46 -26.13 -3.77 -6.53
N ILE A 47 -25.65 -4.52 -5.54
CA ILE A 47 -25.05 -5.86 -5.74
C ILE A 47 -26.10 -6.96 -5.64
N ALA A 48 -27.09 -6.82 -4.76
CA ALA A 48 -28.13 -7.83 -4.58
C ALA A 48 -29.07 -7.99 -5.80
N SER A 49 -29.06 -7.01 -6.70
CA SER A 49 -29.78 -7.05 -7.98
C SER A 49 -28.95 -7.62 -9.14
N LEU A 50 -27.69 -7.99 -8.92
CA LEU A 50 -26.82 -8.57 -9.94
C LEU A 50 -27.02 -10.09 -10.03
N ASP A 51 -26.66 -10.66 -11.18
CA ASP A 51 -26.55 -12.12 -11.34
C ASP A 51 -25.44 -12.65 -10.41
N ASP A 52 -25.62 -13.87 -9.89
CA ASP A 52 -24.70 -14.55 -8.98
C ASP A 52 -23.24 -14.43 -9.44
N LYS A 53 -22.95 -14.52 -10.74
CA LYS A 53 -21.57 -14.40 -11.26
C LYS A 53 -20.91 -13.06 -10.93
N PHE A 54 -21.67 -11.97 -10.98
CA PHE A 54 -21.16 -10.64 -10.66
C PHE A 54 -21.06 -10.43 -9.15
N ILE A 55 -21.96 -11.06 -8.37
CA ILE A 55 -21.87 -11.08 -6.91
C ILE A 55 -20.57 -11.78 -6.49
N TYR A 56 -20.28 -12.96 -7.06
CA TYR A 56 -19.03 -13.67 -6.81
C TYR A 56 -17.81 -12.84 -7.20
N ALA A 57 -17.79 -12.27 -8.41
CA ALA A 57 -16.67 -11.44 -8.86
C ALA A 57 -16.45 -10.20 -7.97
N PHE A 58 -17.52 -9.61 -7.42
CA PHE A 58 -17.40 -8.51 -6.46
C PHE A 58 -16.72 -8.95 -5.17
N PHE A 59 -17.14 -10.08 -4.59
CA PHE A 59 -16.55 -10.57 -3.35
C PHE A 59 -15.12 -11.07 -3.54
N GLU A 60 -14.83 -11.71 -4.67
CA GLU A 60 -13.48 -12.13 -5.07
C GLU A 60 -12.54 -10.93 -5.16
N GLU A 61 -12.91 -9.85 -5.86
CA GLU A 61 -12.11 -8.62 -5.93
C GLU A 61 -11.90 -7.99 -4.54
N MET A 62 -12.94 -7.97 -3.69
CA MET A 62 -12.81 -7.47 -2.31
C MET A 62 -11.86 -8.32 -1.46
N GLU A 63 -11.87 -9.64 -1.63
CA GLU A 63 -10.96 -10.56 -0.94
C GLU A 63 -9.50 -10.34 -1.40
N ASP A 64 -9.28 -10.26 -2.71
CA ASP A 64 -7.97 -10.02 -3.30
C ASP A 64 -7.37 -8.69 -2.85
N LEU A 65 -8.15 -7.60 -2.90
CA LEU A 65 -7.71 -6.29 -2.41
C LEU A 65 -7.44 -6.29 -0.91
N SER A 66 -8.25 -6.98 -0.12
CA SER A 66 -8.04 -7.09 1.32
C SER A 66 -6.73 -7.81 1.65
N LYS A 67 -6.42 -8.87 0.90
CA LYS A 67 -5.17 -9.62 1.05
C LYS A 67 -3.96 -8.78 0.64
N GLU A 68 -4.04 -8.09 -0.50
CA GLU A 68 -2.96 -7.20 -0.96
C GLU A 68 -2.71 -6.06 0.04
N ALA A 69 -3.77 -5.46 0.59
CA ALA A 69 -3.67 -4.44 1.61
C ALA A 69 -3.03 -4.96 2.91
N TYR A 70 -3.39 -6.17 3.34
CA TYR A 70 -2.83 -6.79 4.54
C TYR A 70 -1.32 -7.03 4.40
N ASP A 71 -0.91 -7.62 3.27
CA ASP A 71 0.51 -7.90 2.99
C ASP A 71 1.33 -6.59 2.91
N LEU A 72 0.81 -5.57 2.21
CA LEU A 72 1.45 -4.24 2.14
C LEU A 72 1.49 -3.53 3.50
N ALA A 73 0.45 -3.64 4.32
CA ALA A 73 0.46 -3.06 5.66
C ALA A 73 1.55 -3.69 6.54
N GLY A 74 1.80 -4.99 6.39
CA GLY A 74 2.91 -5.68 7.04
C GLY A 74 4.27 -5.11 6.63
N LEU A 75 4.50 -4.93 5.32
CA LEU A 75 5.73 -4.34 4.78
C LEU A 75 5.94 -2.91 5.26
N VAL A 76 4.91 -2.07 5.20
CA VAL A 76 4.96 -0.67 5.67
C VAL A 76 5.26 -0.62 7.17
N ALA A 77 4.64 -1.49 7.98
CA ALA A 77 4.89 -1.54 9.41
C ALA A 77 6.33 -1.96 9.72
N GLU A 78 6.86 -2.96 9.01
CA GLU A 78 8.25 -3.38 9.13
C GLU A 78 9.23 -2.27 8.73
N HIS A 79 8.95 -1.57 7.62
CA HIS A 79 9.77 -0.46 7.14
C HIS A 79 9.84 0.67 8.18
N ARG A 80 8.67 1.11 8.68
CA ARG A 80 8.59 2.17 9.70
C ARG A 80 9.24 1.77 11.02
N PHE A 81 9.13 0.50 11.41
CA PHE A 81 9.80 0.00 12.61
C PHE A 81 11.32 0.07 12.45
N ARG A 82 11.85 -0.29 11.27
CA ARG A 82 13.28 -0.23 10.98
C ARG A 82 13.81 1.21 10.98
N GLU A 83 13.11 2.14 10.33
CA GLU A 83 13.45 3.57 10.37
C GLU A 83 13.49 4.13 11.81
N ALA A 84 12.53 3.75 12.65
CA ALA A 84 12.48 4.19 14.05
C ALA A 84 13.64 3.63 14.89
N VAL A 85 14.10 2.40 14.61
CA VAL A 85 15.24 1.79 15.29
C VAL A 85 16.56 2.44 14.85
N ASP A 86 16.74 2.69 13.56
CA ASP A 86 17.95 3.32 13.02
C ASP A 86 18.13 4.75 13.56
N HIS A 87 17.04 5.51 13.73
CA HIS A 87 17.07 6.84 14.34
C HIS A 87 17.41 6.88 15.84
N VAL A 88 17.37 5.74 16.53
CA VAL A 88 17.72 5.65 17.97
C VAL A 88 19.20 5.29 18.17
N GLN A 89 19.88 4.83 17.12
CA GLN A 89 21.30 4.42 17.17
C GLN A 89 22.29 5.46 16.64
N ASP A 90 21.81 6.51 15.95
CA ASP A 90 22.57 7.72 15.58
C ASP A 90 22.60 8.75 16.72
#